data_AF-G9KM26-F1
#
_entry.id   AF-G9KM26-F1
#
_cell.length_a   1.000
_cell.length_b   1.000
_cell.length_c   1.000
_cell.angle_alpha   90.00
_cell.angle_beta   90.00
_cell.angle_gamma   90.00
#
_symmetry.space_group_name_H-M   'P 1'
#
loop_
_entity.id
_entity.type
_entity.pdbx_description
1 polymer ?
#
loop_
_entity_poly.entity_id
_entity_poly.type
_entity_poly.pdbx_seq_one_letter_code
_entity_poly.pdbx_strand_id
1 'polypeptide(L)'
;DCSIQEKIDLEIRMREGIWKLLSLSTQKDQILHAVKNLMVCNARIMAYTSELQKLEEQIANQTGRCDMNFESKERTACKGKIAISDIRIPLMWKDSDHFSNKERSQQYAIFCLFKMGAEVFDTDMVIVDKTITDLCFENVTIFNKAGPDFQIKVEVYSCCTEESSITNTPKKLAKKLKTSISKATGKKINLVLQEDHETCSSYSSPIFAAKYNLLAHTTLTLESAEDSFKTHNLSINGNEESSFWLP
;
A
#
# COMPACT_ATOMS: atom_id res chain seq x y z
N ASP A 1 19.65 17.21 8.82
CA ASP A 1 18.34 16.89 8.25
C ASP A 1 18.38 16.97 6.75
N CYS A 2 18.03 15.87 6.11
CA CYS A 2 17.92 15.71 4.66
C CYS A 2 16.64 16.41 4.19
N SER A 3 16.69 17.15 3.09
CA SER A 3 15.50 17.84 2.55
C SER A 3 14.44 16.82 2.14
N ILE A 4 13.16 17.21 2.15
CA ILE A 4 12.08 16.30 1.75
C ILE A 4 12.25 15.83 0.30
N GLN A 5 12.82 16.67 -0.56
CA GLN A 5 13.17 16.31 -1.93
C GLN A 5 14.21 15.18 -1.98
N GLU A 6 15.28 15.27 -1.19
CA GLU A 6 16.29 14.21 -1.12
C GLU A 6 15.71 12.89 -0.60
N LYS A 7 14.72 12.93 0.31
CA LYS A 7 13.97 11.73 0.73
C LYS A 7 13.15 11.14 -0.40
N ILE A 8 12.47 11.96 -1.20
CA ILE A 8 11.74 11.53 -2.40
C ILE A 8 12.71 10.86 -3.39
N ASP A 9 13.84 11.50 -3.69
CA ASP A 9 14.84 10.99 -4.64
C ASP A 9 15.47 9.68 -4.15
N LEU A 10 15.66 9.53 -2.83
CA LEU A 10 16.09 8.28 -2.21
C LEU A 10 15.05 7.18 -2.43
N GLU A 11 13.78 7.43 -2.12
CA GLU A 11 12.72 6.44 -2.30
C GLU A 11 12.51 6.08 -3.79
N ILE A 12 12.63 7.04 -4.72
CA ILE A 12 12.58 6.74 -6.16
C ILE A 12 13.69 5.76 -6.57
N ARG A 13 14.92 5.97 -6.10
CA ARG A 13 16.04 5.04 -6.35
C ARG A 13 15.81 3.67 -5.70
N MET A 14 15.26 3.64 -4.48
CA MET A 14 14.88 2.39 -3.81
C MET A 14 13.85 1.62 -4.63
N ARG A 15 12.80 2.31 -5.11
CA ARG A 15 11.78 1.73 -6.00
C ARG A 15 12.37 1.13 -7.26
N GLU A 16 13.29 1.83 -7.92
CA GLU A 16 13.99 1.31 -9.12
C GLU A 16 14.82 0.07 -8.79
N GLY A 17 15.50 0.05 -7.65
CA GLY A 17 16.23 -1.11 -7.15
C GLY A 17 15.32 -2.31 -6.90
N ILE A 18 14.16 -2.07 -6.29
CA ILE A 18 13.15 -3.11 -6.04
C ILE A 18 12.59 -3.67 -7.34
N TRP A 19 12.34 -2.83 -8.36
CA TRP A 19 11.91 -3.29 -9.69
C TRP A 19 12.94 -4.19 -10.37
N LYS A 20 14.22 -3.85 -10.25
CA LYS A 20 15.31 -4.71 -10.76
C LYS A 20 15.37 -6.03 -10.01
N LEU A 21 15.24 -6.01 -8.67
CA LEU A 21 15.19 -7.22 -7.85
C LEU A 21 14.01 -8.10 -8.29
N LEU A 22 12.82 -7.52 -8.38
CA LEU A 22 11.61 -8.20 -8.85
C LEU A 22 11.86 -8.88 -10.20
N SER A 23 12.45 -8.19 -11.20
CA SER A 23 12.72 -8.78 -12.52
C SER A 23 13.62 -10.03 -12.51
N LEU A 24 14.40 -10.21 -11.44
CA LEU A 24 15.34 -11.32 -11.26
C LEU A 24 14.82 -12.37 -10.26
N SER A 25 13.80 -12.03 -9.47
CA SER A 25 13.22 -12.91 -8.45
C SER A 25 12.49 -14.07 -9.08
N THR A 26 12.81 -15.28 -8.61
CA THR A 26 12.15 -16.53 -9.02
C THR A 26 11.44 -17.21 -7.86
N GLN A 27 11.87 -16.93 -6.62
CA GLN A 27 11.27 -17.49 -5.41
C GLN A 27 10.06 -16.67 -4.98
N LYS A 28 8.96 -17.36 -4.62
CA LYS A 28 7.69 -16.73 -4.22
C LYS A 28 7.87 -15.78 -3.03
N ASP A 29 8.61 -16.21 -2.01
CA ASP A 29 8.88 -15.42 -0.81
C ASP A 29 9.62 -14.11 -1.13
N GLN A 30 10.66 -14.18 -1.96
CA GLN A 30 11.40 -13.00 -2.44
C GLN A 30 10.49 -12.03 -3.21
N ILE A 31 9.57 -12.56 -4.02
CA ILE A 31 8.59 -11.74 -4.75
C ILE A 31 7.64 -11.05 -3.76
N LEU A 32 7.11 -11.77 -2.76
CA LEU A 32 6.19 -11.21 -1.76
C LEU A 32 6.84 -10.08 -0.95
N HIS A 33 8.08 -10.28 -0.49
CA HIS A 33 8.84 -9.24 0.20
C HIS A 33 9.15 -8.04 -0.70
N ALA A 34 9.55 -8.28 -1.95
CA ALA A 34 9.87 -7.19 -2.87
C ALA A 34 8.63 -6.39 -3.27
N VAL A 35 7.47 -7.03 -3.49
CA VAL A 35 6.19 -6.34 -3.74
C VAL A 35 5.73 -5.56 -2.51
N LYS A 36 5.87 -6.11 -1.28
CA LYS A 36 5.63 -5.35 -0.05
C LYS A 36 6.51 -4.09 -0.02
N ASN A 37 7.82 -4.24 -0.19
CA ASN A 37 8.76 -3.12 -0.12
C ASN A 37 8.46 -2.05 -1.18
N LEU A 38 8.06 -2.47 -2.39
CA LEU A 38 7.60 -1.57 -3.43
C LEU A 38 6.38 -0.75 -2.98
N MET A 39 5.42 -1.40 -2.31
CA MET A 39 4.22 -0.76 -1.78
C MET A 39 4.53 0.25 -0.68
N VAL A 40 5.39 -0.10 0.27
CA VAL A 40 5.86 0.79 1.34
C VAL A 40 6.59 2.00 0.74
N CYS A 41 7.48 1.75 -0.22
CA CYS A 41 8.24 2.79 -0.91
C CYS A 41 7.31 3.77 -1.66
N ASN A 42 6.33 3.26 -2.41
CA ASN A 42 5.32 4.10 -3.06
C ASN A 42 4.51 4.92 -2.05
N ALA A 43 4.12 4.34 -0.91
CA ALA A 43 3.42 5.06 0.14
C ALA A 43 4.27 6.19 0.74
N ARG A 44 5.59 5.97 0.93
CA ARG A 44 6.53 7.01 1.38
C ARG A 44 6.68 8.14 0.36
N ILE A 45 6.85 7.81 -0.93
CA ILE A 45 6.91 8.82 -2.00
C ILE A 45 5.65 9.69 -1.98
N MET A 46 4.46 9.07 -1.94
CA MET A 46 3.20 9.82 -1.89
C MET A 46 3.11 10.72 -0.66
N ALA A 47 3.50 10.22 0.52
CA ALA A 47 3.48 10.99 1.76
C ALA A 47 4.44 12.19 1.71
N TYR A 48 5.66 11.98 1.22
CA TYR A 48 6.65 13.06 1.08
C TYR A 48 6.24 14.09 0.04
N THR A 49 5.73 13.67 -1.12
CA THR A 49 5.26 14.58 -2.16
C THR A 49 4.06 15.41 -1.67
N SER A 50 3.11 14.79 -0.96
CA SER A 50 1.97 15.52 -0.39
C SER A 50 2.41 16.55 0.64
N GLU A 51 3.38 16.22 1.49
CA GLU A 51 3.91 17.16 2.47
C GLU A 51 4.68 18.31 1.80
N LEU A 52 5.49 18.01 0.77
CA LEU A 52 6.20 19.03 -0.01
C LEU A 52 5.22 20.02 -0.66
N GLN A 53 4.14 19.52 -1.28
CA GLN A 53 3.10 20.37 -1.86
C GLN A 53 2.45 21.30 -0.83
N LYS A 54 2.15 20.80 0.39
CA LYS A 54 1.60 21.63 1.47
C LYS A 54 2.56 22.75 1.89
N LEU A 55 3.87 22.47 1.96
CA LEU A 55 4.87 23.50 2.27
C LEU A 55 4.93 24.56 1.16
N GLU A 56 4.91 24.15 -0.10
CA GLU A 56 4.92 25.06 -1.25
C GLU A 56 3.69 25.97 -1.28
N GLU A 57 2.50 25.42 -1.04
CA GLU A 57 1.24 26.18 -0.93
C GLU A 57 1.29 27.19 0.22
N GLN A 58 1.85 26.83 1.37
CA GLN A 58 2.01 27.75 2.50
C GLN A 58 2.91 28.93 2.16
N ILE A 59 4.02 28.69 1.46
CA ILE A 59 4.96 29.75 1.02
C ILE A 59 4.29 30.66 -0.02
N ALA A 60 3.56 30.10 -0.98
CA ALA A 60 2.83 30.86 -1.99
C ALA A 60 1.76 31.77 -1.35
N ASN A 61 1.02 31.25 -0.37
CA ASN A 61 -0.03 31.99 0.35
C ASN A 61 0.53 33.10 1.25
N GLN A 62 1.74 32.93 1.81
CA GLN A 62 2.42 33.97 2.59
C GLN A 62 2.93 35.14 1.74
N THR A 63 3.26 34.89 0.47
CA THR A 63 3.78 35.93 -0.45
C THR A 63 2.67 36.91 -0.91
N GLY A 64 1.39 36.58 -0.73
CA GLY A 64 0.26 37.41 -1.14
C GLY A 64 -0.41 38.24 -0.03
N ARG A 65 -0.03 38.08 1.25
CA ARG A 65 -0.74 38.68 2.39
C ARG A 65 0.23 39.30 3.40
N CYS A 66 0.60 40.57 3.18
CA CYS A 66 1.16 41.42 4.23
C CYS A 66 0.05 41.82 5.21
N ASP A 67 -0.40 40.90 6.07
CA ASP A 67 -1.31 41.24 7.16
C ASP A 67 -0.50 41.52 8.43
N MET A 68 -0.45 42.80 8.79
CA MET A 68 -0.09 43.27 10.13
C MET A 68 -1.16 42.78 11.12
N ASN A 69 -1.06 41.55 11.59
CA ASN A 69 -1.91 41.06 12.68
C ASN A 69 -1.07 40.90 13.94
N PHE A 70 -1.48 41.64 14.98
CA PHE A 70 -1.03 41.50 16.35
C PHE A 70 -0.94 40.01 16.71
N GLU A 71 0.28 39.53 16.97
CA GLU A 71 0.50 38.23 17.60
C GLU A 71 -0.12 38.29 19.00
N SER A 72 -1.40 37.93 19.13
CA SER A 72 -1.77 37.14 20.29
C SER A 72 -0.83 35.94 20.22
N LYS A 73 0.06 35.80 21.21
CA LYS A 73 0.90 34.60 21.38
C LYS A 73 -0.04 33.41 21.61
N GLU A 74 -0.65 32.93 20.53
CA GLU A 74 -1.48 31.75 20.52
C GLU A 74 -0.53 30.62 20.89
N ARG A 75 -0.76 30.08 22.07
CA ARG A 75 0.16 29.15 22.71
C ARG A 75 0.24 27.92 21.81
N THR A 76 1.37 27.75 21.12
CA THR A 76 1.56 26.62 20.21
C THR A 76 1.46 25.33 21.01
N ALA A 77 0.65 24.38 20.53
CA ALA A 77 0.48 23.09 21.19
C ALA A 77 1.83 22.37 21.33
N CYS A 78 2.01 21.64 22.45
CA CYS A 78 3.19 20.83 22.64
C CYS A 78 3.21 19.67 21.62
N LYS A 79 4.42 19.30 21.18
CA LYS A 79 4.63 18.12 20.34
C LYS A 79 5.22 17.00 21.19
N GLY A 80 4.72 15.78 21.00
CA GLY A 80 5.15 14.59 21.71
C GLY A 80 5.78 13.53 20.81
N LYS A 81 6.09 12.39 21.42
CA LYS A 81 6.40 11.14 20.74
C LYS A 81 5.27 10.17 20.98
N ILE A 82 4.92 9.39 19.97
CA ILE A 82 3.92 8.33 20.07
C ILE A 82 4.63 7.03 19.75
N ALA A 83 4.48 6.04 20.62
CA ALA A 83 4.95 4.69 20.39
C ALA A 83 3.76 3.77 20.19
N ILE A 84 3.84 2.87 19.21
CA ILE A 84 2.91 1.76 19.00
C ILE A 84 3.71 0.49 19.13
N SER A 85 3.28 -0.44 19.97
CA SER A 85 3.91 -1.73 20.19
C SER A 85 2.85 -2.83 20.33
N ASP A 86 3.32 -4.09 20.33
CA ASP A 86 2.53 -5.27 20.71
C ASP A 86 1.19 -5.38 19.99
N ILE A 87 1.20 -5.13 18.68
CA ILE A 87 -0.02 -5.16 17.87
C ILE A 87 -0.47 -6.61 17.75
N ARG A 88 -1.73 -6.86 18.13
CA ARG A 88 -2.38 -8.15 18.02
C ARG A 88 -3.68 -8.05 17.24
N ILE A 89 -3.85 -8.91 16.25
CA ILE A 89 -5.07 -9.02 15.44
C ILE A 89 -5.56 -10.47 15.54
N PRO A 90 -6.58 -10.74 16.36
CA PRO A 90 -7.20 -12.05 16.42
C PRO A 90 -7.84 -12.41 15.07
N LEU A 91 -7.69 -13.66 14.66
CA LEU A 91 -8.27 -14.25 13.45
C LEU A 91 -9.33 -15.27 13.83
N MET A 92 -10.48 -15.23 13.17
CA MET A 92 -11.64 -16.04 13.53
C MET A 92 -11.97 -17.09 12.45
N TRP A 93 -11.13 -18.11 12.34
CA TRP A 93 -11.36 -19.21 11.40
C TRP A 93 -12.63 -19.98 11.71
N LYS A 94 -13.37 -20.38 10.66
CA LYS A 94 -14.48 -21.33 10.82
C LYS A 94 -13.92 -22.69 11.23
N ASP A 95 -14.64 -23.41 12.09
CA ASP A 95 -14.26 -24.78 12.50
C ASP A 95 -14.03 -25.70 11.31
N SER A 96 -14.86 -25.58 10.26
CA SER A 96 -14.72 -26.34 9.02
C SER A 96 -13.38 -26.11 8.33
N ASP A 97 -12.85 -24.89 8.43
CA ASP A 97 -11.62 -24.50 7.76
C ASP A 97 -10.43 -24.91 8.62
N HIS A 98 -10.45 -24.58 9.92
CA HIS A 98 -9.42 -24.89 10.91
C HIS A 98 -9.17 -26.40 11.04
N PHE A 99 -10.23 -27.22 11.16
CA PHE A 99 -10.11 -28.67 11.39
C PHE A 99 -10.12 -29.53 10.12
N SER A 100 -10.20 -28.93 8.91
CA SER A 100 -10.11 -29.71 7.67
C SER A 100 -8.69 -30.20 7.40
N ASN A 101 -8.48 -31.49 7.13
CA ASN A 101 -7.15 -32.01 6.74
C ASN A 101 -6.86 -31.88 5.23
N LYS A 102 -7.46 -30.90 4.53
CA LYS A 102 -7.10 -30.68 3.11
C LYS A 102 -5.64 -30.24 3.05
N GLU A 103 -4.80 -31.03 2.37
CA GLU A 103 -3.33 -30.95 2.32
C GLU A 103 -2.74 -29.62 1.79
N ARG A 104 -3.58 -28.65 1.43
CA ARG A 104 -3.19 -27.27 1.07
C ARG A 104 -4.17 -26.30 1.70
N SER A 105 -3.82 -25.77 2.87
CA SER A 105 -4.50 -24.60 3.42
C SER A 105 -3.99 -23.36 2.70
N GLN A 106 -4.92 -22.55 2.21
CA GLN A 106 -4.61 -21.29 1.58
C GLN A 106 -3.77 -20.42 2.52
N GLN A 107 -2.63 -19.96 2.02
CA GLN A 107 -1.69 -19.11 2.76
C GLN A 107 -1.82 -17.66 2.33
N TYR A 108 -1.66 -16.77 3.29
CA TYR A 108 -1.75 -15.33 3.09
C TYR A 108 -0.50 -14.65 3.61
N ALA A 109 0.09 -13.78 2.80
CA ALA A 109 1.12 -12.85 3.25
C ALA A 109 0.45 -11.59 3.80
N ILE A 110 0.81 -11.17 5.00
CA ILE A 110 0.18 -10.05 5.72
C ILE A 110 1.24 -9.12 6.29
N PHE A 111 0.98 -7.81 6.22
CA PHE A 111 1.74 -6.79 6.95
C PHE A 111 0.86 -5.58 7.24
N CYS A 112 1.30 -4.71 8.14
CA CYS A 112 0.61 -3.45 8.44
C CYS A 112 1.42 -2.23 7.99
N LEU A 113 0.73 -1.16 7.60
CA LEU A 113 1.26 0.18 7.41
C LEU A 113 0.75 1.11 8.50
N PHE A 114 1.64 1.95 9.03
CA PHE A 114 1.32 3.05 9.94
C PHE A 114 1.68 4.37 9.26
N LYS A 115 0.72 5.27 9.14
CA LYS A 115 0.88 6.55 8.43
C LYS A 115 0.49 7.73 9.32
N MET A 116 1.37 8.71 9.45
CA MET A 116 1.10 9.98 10.12
C MET A 116 1.83 11.12 9.40
N GLY A 117 1.09 11.92 8.63
CA GLY A 117 1.68 12.95 7.78
C GLY A 117 2.70 12.34 6.79
N ALA A 118 3.94 12.86 6.83
CA ALA A 118 5.05 12.35 6.03
C ALA A 118 5.70 11.06 6.58
N GLU A 119 5.42 10.67 7.83
CA GLU A 119 6.02 9.46 8.43
C GLU A 119 5.20 8.23 8.05
N VAL A 120 5.86 7.25 7.40
CA VAL A 120 5.27 5.98 6.99
C VAL A 120 6.17 4.83 7.42
N PHE A 121 5.62 3.97 8.28
CA PHE A 121 6.27 2.79 8.84
C PHE A 121 5.49 1.52 8.46
N ASP A 122 6.16 0.38 8.55
CA ASP A 122 5.60 -0.93 8.23
C ASP A 122 6.04 -1.99 9.24
N THR A 123 5.22 -3.02 9.44
CA THR A 123 5.61 -4.22 10.18
C THR A 123 6.33 -5.20 9.27
N ASP A 124 6.98 -6.22 9.83
CA ASP A 124 7.43 -7.37 9.06
C ASP A 124 6.25 -8.07 8.36
N MET A 125 6.55 -8.74 7.23
CA MET A 125 5.59 -9.56 6.51
C MET A 125 5.55 -10.94 7.17
N VAL A 126 4.35 -11.43 7.45
CA VAL A 126 4.14 -12.77 8.00
C VAL A 126 3.31 -13.60 7.03
N ILE A 127 3.65 -14.89 6.90
CA ILE A 127 2.83 -15.87 6.18
C ILE A 127 1.88 -16.53 7.18
N VAL A 128 0.61 -16.58 6.81
CA VAL A 128 -0.48 -16.95 7.69
C VAL A 128 -1.31 -18.02 7.03
N ASP A 129 -1.59 -19.07 7.78
CA ASP A 129 -2.58 -20.09 7.43
C ASP A 129 -3.58 -20.26 8.57
N LYS A 130 -4.50 -21.19 8.37
CA LYS A 130 -5.56 -21.52 9.33
C LYS A 130 -5.07 -21.95 10.71
N THR A 131 -3.80 -22.30 10.90
CA THR A 131 -3.27 -22.71 12.20
C THR A 131 -2.95 -21.51 13.09
N ILE A 132 -2.90 -20.30 12.53
CA ILE A 132 -2.59 -19.07 13.25
C ILE A 132 -3.89 -18.41 13.69
N THR A 133 -4.11 -18.30 15.01
CA THR A 133 -5.29 -17.63 15.58
C THR A 133 -5.09 -16.16 15.84
N ASP A 134 -3.85 -15.68 15.90
CA ASP A 134 -3.51 -14.30 16.25
C ASP A 134 -2.30 -13.82 15.45
N LEU A 135 -2.43 -12.67 14.80
CA LEU A 135 -1.29 -11.96 14.22
C LEU A 135 -0.64 -11.12 15.30
N CYS A 136 0.65 -11.35 15.57
CA CYS A 136 1.40 -10.61 16.58
C CYS A 136 2.58 -9.88 15.92
N PHE A 137 2.65 -8.55 16.09
CA PHE A 137 3.79 -7.74 15.68
C PHE A 137 4.41 -7.08 16.92
N GLU A 138 5.59 -7.56 17.32
CA GLU A 138 6.30 -7.11 18.53
C GLU A 138 7.08 -5.81 18.31
N ASN A 139 7.32 -5.43 17.06
CA ASN A 139 8.16 -4.28 16.73
C ASN A 139 7.51 -2.97 17.21
N VAL A 140 8.33 -2.12 17.86
CA VAL A 140 7.90 -0.78 18.30
C VAL A 140 8.07 0.23 17.16
N THR A 141 6.99 0.92 16.82
CA THR A 141 7.01 2.06 15.88
C THR A 141 6.93 3.37 16.64
N ILE A 142 7.83 4.31 16.37
CA ILE A 142 7.88 5.62 17.05
C ILE A 142 7.69 6.74 16.04
N PHE A 143 6.63 7.53 16.25
CA PHE A 143 6.39 8.78 15.53
C PHE A 143 6.96 9.95 16.32
N ASN A 144 7.75 10.80 15.65
CA ASN A 144 8.40 11.94 16.30
C ASN A 144 7.66 13.22 15.95
N LYS A 145 7.40 14.06 16.96
CA LYS A 145 6.79 15.40 16.81
C LYS A 145 5.28 15.37 16.48
N ALA A 146 4.54 14.44 17.08
CA ALA A 146 3.08 14.42 16.98
C ALA A 146 2.43 15.54 17.80
N GLY A 147 1.51 16.30 17.21
CA GLY A 147 0.65 17.26 17.93
C GLY A 147 -0.49 16.54 18.67
N PRO A 148 -1.27 17.24 19.51
CA PRO A 148 -2.41 16.65 20.22
C PRO A 148 -3.55 16.21 19.29
N ASP A 149 -3.58 16.72 18.06
CA ASP A 149 -4.54 16.45 16.99
C ASP A 149 -4.08 15.35 16.02
N PHE A 150 -3.06 14.56 16.41
CA PHE A 150 -2.51 13.52 15.56
C PHE A 150 -3.57 12.50 15.13
N GLN A 151 -3.36 11.96 13.93
CA GLN A 151 -4.13 10.84 13.41
C GLN A 151 -3.14 9.85 12.78
N ILE A 152 -2.97 8.70 13.43
CA ILE A 152 -2.17 7.60 12.89
C ILE A 152 -3.12 6.65 12.19
N LYS A 153 -3.01 6.55 10.87
CA LYS A 153 -3.76 5.58 10.09
C LYS A 153 -3.04 4.24 10.13
N VAL A 154 -3.73 3.21 10.59
CA VAL A 154 -3.27 1.83 10.59
C VAL A 154 -3.98 1.09 9.46
N GLU A 155 -3.23 0.48 8.55
CA GLU A 155 -3.77 -0.25 7.39
C GLU A 155 -3.18 -1.67 7.37
N VAL A 156 -4.05 -2.67 7.29
CA VAL A 156 -3.67 -4.10 7.21
C VAL A 156 -3.78 -4.53 5.76
N TYR A 157 -2.70 -5.08 5.22
CA TYR A 157 -2.62 -5.53 3.84
C TYR A 157 -2.44 -7.04 3.77
N SER A 158 -3.13 -7.69 2.83
CA SER A 158 -3.05 -9.13 2.62
C SER A 158 -2.91 -9.51 1.15
N CYS A 159 -2.18 -10.59 0.89
CA CYS A 159 -2.00 -11.20 -0.43
C CYS A 159 -2.16 -12.71 -0.30
N CYS A 160 -3.01 -13.33 -1.13
CA CYS A 160 -3.04 -14.77 -1.24
C CYS A 160 -1.77 -15.28 -1.93
N THR A 161 -1.17 -16.32 -1.37
CA THR A 161 0.08 -16.93 -1.86
C THR A 161 -0.18 -18.12 -2.79
N GLU A 162 -1.40 -18.66 -2.81
CA GLU A 162 -1.73 -19.77 -3.69
C GLU A 162 -1.89 -19.34 -5.15
N GLU A 163 -1.45 -20.23 -6.05
CA GLU A 163 -1.69 -20.08 -7.47
C GLU A 163 -3.20 -20.03 -7.68
N SER A 164 -3.71 -18.85 -7.98
CA SER A 164 -4.87 -18.78 -8.85
C SER A 164 -4.45 -19.51 -10.13
N SER A 165 -4.80 -20.78 -10.24
CA SER A 165 -4.85 -21.48 -11.51
C SER A 165 -5.99 -20.84 -12.31
N ILE A 166 -5.80 -19.57 -12.68
CA ILE A 166 -6.54 -18.97 -13.78
C ILE A 166 -5.95 -19.70 -14.98
N THR A 167 -6.56 -20.84 -15.30
CA THR A 167 -6.51 -21.41 -16.62
C THR A 167 -6.98 -20.33 -17.59
N ASN A 168 -6.07 -19.46 -18.00
CA ASN A 168 -6.18 -18.68 -19.21
C ASN A 168 -6.05 -19.67 -20.36
N THR A 169 -7.05 -20.53 -20.55
CA THR A 169 -7.26 -21.16 -21.84
C THR A 169 -7.56 -20.00 -22.80
N PRO A 170 -6.72 -19.71 -23.79
CA PRO A 170 -7.10 -18.75 -24.79
C PRO A 170 -8.35 -19.31 -25.46
N LYS A 171 -9.46 -18.59 -25.35
CA LYS A 171 -10.68 -18.86 -26.13
C LYS A 171 -10.37 -18.63 -27.61
N LYS A 172 -9.61 -19.53 -28.21
CA LYS A 172 -9.57 -19.71 -29.66
C LYS A 172 -10.74 -20.61 -30.03
N LEU A 173 -11.36 -20.22 -31.14
CA LEU A 173 -12.23 -21.03 -31.99
C LEU A 173 -13.73 -20.97 -31.74
N ALA A 174 -14.31 -19.77 -31.77
CA ALA A 174 -15.70 -19.62 -32.21
C ALA A 174 -15.97 -18.23 -32.83
N LYS A 175 -15.41 -17.96 -34.01
CA LYS A 175 -16.11 -17.16 -35.02
C LYS A 175 -15.53 -17.44 -36.40
N LYS A 176 -16.33 -18.13 -37.20
CA LYS A 176 -16.20 -18.27 -38.65
C LYS A 176 -16.02 -16.89 -39.27
N LEU A 177 -14.92 -16.65 -39.96
CA LEU A 177 -14.86 -15.69 -41.06
C LEU A 177 -14.45 -16.47 -42.31
N LYS A 178 -15.48 -16.88 -43.04
CA LYS A 178 -15.39 -17.32 -44.43
C LYS A 178 -15.04 -16.09 -45.28
N THR A 179 -14.12 -16.26 -46.25
CA THR A 179 -14.00 -15.51 -47.53
C THR A 179 -13.77 -13.99 -47.40
N SER A 180 -12.86 -13.28 -48.10
CA SER A 180 -12.26 -13.46 -49.42
C SER A 180 -11.16 -12.41 -49.64
N ILE A 181 -10.26 -12.75 -50.55
CA ILE A 181 -9.27 -11.91 -51.25
C ILE A 181 -9.87 -10.61 -51.78
N SER A 182 -9.17 -9.47 -51.62
CA SER A 182 -9.10 -8.39 -52.62
C SER A 182 -7.91 -7.45 -52.37
N LYS A 183 -7.14 -7.24 -53.44
CA LYS A 183 -6.05 -6.26 -53.59
C LYS A 183 -6.64 -4.84 -53.68
N ALA A 184 -6.04 -3.86 -53.01
CA ALA A 184 -6.14 -2.46 -53.43
C ALA A 184 -4.98 -1.61 -52.87
N THR A 185 -4.54 -0.70 -53.72
CA THR A 185 -3.38 0.18 -53.66
C THR A 185 -3.68 1.50 -52.93
N GLY A 186 -2.75 2.00 -52.11
CA GLY A 186 -2.36 3.41 -52.11
C GLY A 186 -2.87 4.34 -50.99
N LYS A 187 -1.89 5.15 -50.51
CA LYS A 187 -1.95 6.51 -49.95
C LYS A 187 -2.09 6.72 -48.42
N LYS A 188 -0.96 7.22 -47.88
CA LYS A 188 -0.75 8.32 -46.89
C LYS A 188 -1.91 8.70 -45.96
N ILE A 189 -1.61 8.69 -44.66
CA ILE A 189 -2.08 9.72 -43.72
C ILE A 189 -1.01 9.99 -42.65
N ASN A 190 -0.86 11.26 -42.33
CA ASN A 190 0.10 11.90 -41.43
C ASN A 190 -0.66 12.31 -40.16
N LEU A 191 -0.17 12.01 -38.96
CA LEU A 191 -0.72 12.48 -37.66
C LEU A 191 0.49 12.56 -36.71
N VAL A 192 1.12 13.72 -36.48
CA VAL A 192 0.70 14.91 -35.71
C VAL A 192 0.27 14.57 -34.28
N LEU A 193 1.04 15.18 -33.38
CA LEU A 193 1.01 15.24 -31.92
C LEU A 193 -0.39 15.21 -31.29
N GLN A 194 -0.51 14.41 -30.22
CA GLN A 194 -1.30 14.79 -29.06
C GLN A 194 -0.67 14.17 -27.81
N GLU A 195 -0.15 15.06 -26.95
CA GLU A 195 0.04 14.81 -25.53
C GLU A 195 -1.33 14.44 -24.96
N ASP A 196 -1.43 13.30 -24.28
CA ASP A 196 -2.54 13.04 -23.41
C ASP A 196 -2.06 12.38 -22.12
N HIS A 197 -2.52 12.99 -21.04
CA HIS A 197 -2.00 12.89 -19.70
C HIS A 197 -2.78 11.83 -18.94
N GLU A 198 -2.66 10.56 -19.31
CA GLU A 198 -3.33 9.47 -18.60
C GLU A 198 -2.51 8.18 -18.66
N THR A 199 -2.59 7.39 -17.59
CA THR A 199 -2.21 5.97 -17.49
C THR A 199 -0.78 5.63 -17.03
N CYS A 200 -0.50 5.83 -15.74
CA CYS A 200 0.51 5.01 -15.04
C CYS A 200 -0.05 3.64 -14.62
N SER A 201 -0.79 2.96 -15.52
CA SER A 201 -1.27 1.58 -15.33
C SER A 201 -0.64 0.58 -16.32
N SER A 202 0.44 0.97 -17.00
CA SER A 202 0.96 0.24 -18.17
C SER A 202 2.35 -0.39 -17.97
N TYR A 203 2.76 -0.64 -16.72
CA TYR A 203 3.98 -1.42 -16.42
C TYR A 203 3.67 -2.70 -15.64
N SER A 204 2.46 -3.25 -15.78
CA SER A 204 2.18 -4.63 -15.38
C SER A 204 2.81 -5.59 -16.40
N SER A 205 4.12 -5.77 -16.31
CA SER A 205 4.72 -6.98 -16.86
C SER A 205 4.03 -8.18 -16.19
N PRO A 206 3.61 -9.23 -16.92
CA PRO A 206 2.83 -10.36 -16.39
C PRO A 206 3.64 -11.28 -15.44
N ILE A 207 4.73 -10.75 -14.85
CA ILE A 207 5.77 -11.48 -14.14
C ILE A 207 5.54 -11.45 -12.61
N PHE A 208 4.72 -10.55 -12.09
CA PHE A 208 4.52 -10.41 -10.64
C PHE A 208 3.11 -10.81 -10.21
N ALA A 209 2.96 -12.09 -9.88
CA ALA A 209 1.69 -12.70 -9.46
C ALA A 209 1.23 -12.27 -8.05
N ALA A 210 2.08 -11.62 -7.25
CA ALA A 210 1.74 -11.16 -5.90
C ALA A 210 1.11 -9.77 -5.93
N LYS A 211 -0.07 -9.63 -5.32
CA LYS A 211 -0.77 -8.35 -5.16
C LYS A 211 -1.35 -8.24 -3.76
N TYR A 212 -0.79 -7.32 -2.96
CA TYR A 212 -1.37 -6.94 -1.69
C TYR A 212 -2.59 -6.03 -1.90
N ASN A 213 -3.65 -6.31 -1.15
CA ASN A 213 -4.87 -5.52 -1.13
C ASN A 213 -5.13 -5.07 0.31
N LEU A 214 -5.78 -3.92 0.46
CA LEU A 214 -6.16 -3.40 1.77
C LEU A 214 -7.27 -4.31 2.34
N LEU A 215 -6.96 -5.02 3.41
CA LEU A 215 -7.89 -5.90 4.10
C LEU A 215 -8.76 -5.10 5.07
N ALA A 216 -8.13 -4.28 5.91
CA ALA A 216 -8.81 -3.50 6.93
C ALA A 216 -8.00 -2.28 7.33
N HIS A 217 -8.63 -1.32 8.00
CA HIS A 217 -7.95 -0.14 8.52
C HIS A 217 -8.62 0.43 9.77
N THR A 218 -7.87 1.23 10.53
CA THR A 218 -8.39 2.05 11.62
C THR A 218 -7.57 3.33 11.76
N THR A 219 -8.05 4.26 12.58
CA THR A 219 -7.34 5.52 12.85
C THR A 219 -7.19 5.67 14.36
N LEU A 220 -5.95 5.84 14.82
CA LEU A 220 -5.61 6.08 16.21
C LEU A 220 -5.41 7.58 16.43
N THR A 221 -5.99 8.09 17.51
CA THR A 221 -5.93 9.50 17.90
C THR A 221 -5.46 9.63 19.34
N LEU A 222 -5.43 10.84 19.89
CA LEU A 222 -5.08 11.06 21.30
C LEU A 222 -5.97 10.27 22.27
N GLU A 223 -7.25 10.06 21.93
CA GLU A 223 -8.17 9.24 22.74
C GLU A 223 -7.78 7.75 22.76
N SER A 224 -6.99 7.31 21.78
CA SER A 224 -6.44 5.95 21.73
C SER A 224 -5.20 5.78 22.62
N ALA A 225 -4.56 6.87 23.07
CA ALA A 225 -3.32 6.80 23.82
C ALA A 225 -3.57 6.34 25.27
N GLU A 226 -2.93 5.24 25.66
CA GLU A 226 -2.99 4.69 27.01
C GLU A 226 -1.72 3.84 27.26
N ASP A 227 -1.32 3.68 28.51
CA ASP A 227 -0.15 2.87 28.89
C ASP A 227 -0.48 1.36 29.02
N SER A 228 -1.67 0.95 28.55
CA SER A 228 -2.16 -0.44 28.61
C SER A 228 -2.72 -0.91 27.27
N PHE A 229 -2.94 -2.23 27.16
CA PHE A 229 -3.59 -2.81 25.99
C PHE A 229 -4.99 -2.21 25.77
N LYS A 230 -5.23 -1.78 24.54
CA LYS A 230 -6.50 -1.21 24.11
C LYS A 230 -6.99 -1.89 22.84
N THR A 231 -8.26 -2.24 22.81
CA THR A 231 -8.90 -2.84 21.64
C THR A 231 -9.46 -1.76 20.73
N HIS A 232 -9.15 -1.87 19.44
CA HIS A 232 -9.64 -0.97 18.40
C HIS A 232 -10.41 -1.77 17.36
N ASN A 233 -11.55 -1.23 16.94
CA ASN A 233 -12.31 -1.82 15.84
C ASN A 233 -11.60 -1.50 14.52
N LEU A 234 -11.52 -2.50 13.64
CA LEU A 234 -11.04 -2.36 12.28
C LEU A 234 -12.23 -2.20 11.34
N SER A 235 -12.15 -1.24 10.43
CA SER A 235 -13.05 -1.12 9.28
C SER A 235 -12.54 -2.03 8.17
N ILE A 236 -13.40 -2.91 7.67
CA ILE A 236 -13.04 -3.97 6.74
C ILE A 236 -13.30 -3.53 5.29
N ASN A 237 -12.37 -3.83 4.38
CA ASN A 237 -12.41 -3.47 2.96
C ASN A 237 -12.59 -4.68 2.02
N GLY A 238 -12.76 -5.89 2.54
CA GLY A 238 -12.99 -7.13 1.79
C GLY A 238 -14.16 -7.95 2.36
N ASN A 239 -14.39 -9.11 1.76
CA ASN A 239 -15.39 -10.09 2.18
C ASN A 239 -14.93 -11.52 1.86
N GLU A 240 -15.68 -12.55 2.25
CA GLU A 240 -15.32 -13.96 2.02
C GLU A 240 -15.08 -14.33 0.53
N GLU A 241 -15.60 -13.55 -0.41
CA GLU A 241 -15.40 -13.77 -1.85
C GLU A 241 -14.06 -13.19 -2.35
N SER A 242 -13.43 -12.33 -1.54
CA SER A 242 -12.17 -11.68 -1.86
C SER A 242 -11.02 -12.65 -1.69
N SER A 243 -10.16 -12.78 -2.71
CA SER A 243 -9.01 -13.69 -2.64
C SER A 243 -8.02 -13.37 -1.53
N PHE A 244 -8.02 -12.13 -1.04
CA PHE A 244 -7.16 -11.62 0.03
C PHE A 244 -7.84 -11.62 1.41
N TRP A 245 -9.03 -12.19 1.53
CA TRP A 245 -9.78 -12.23 2.78
C TRP A 245 -9.12 -13.08 3.85
N LEU A 246 -9.06 -12.54 5.07
CA LEU A 246 -8.81 -13.29 6.29
C LEU A 246 -9.93 -13.00 7.28
N PRO A 247 -10.44 -14.03 7.99
CA PRO A 247 -11.54 -13.89 8.92
C PRO A 247 -11.12 -13.36 10.30
#